data_AF-A0A1E5LCZ4-F1
#
_entry.id   AF-A0A1E5LCZ4-F1
#
_cell.length_a   1.000
_cell.length_b   1.000
_cell.length_c   1.000
_cell.angle_alpha   90.00
_cell.angle_beta   90.00
_cell.angle_gamma   90.00
#
_symmetry.space_group_name_H-M   'P 1'
#
loop_
_entity.id
_entity.type
_entity.pdbx_description
1 polymer ?
#
loop_
_entity_poly.entity_id
_entity_poly.type
_entity_poly.pdbx_seq_one_letter_code
_entity_poly.pdbx_strand_id
1 'polypeptide(L)'
;MKKMLLLLLITMLALVGCQKKEPLTFKDKLCVLVSHADESCQIAYHFDAEVPLVFYENDQKDLMVAILNDAGNKALEITGAPQLFKQIEDGELFTWHGSEVTDQSVALIYGLADDSVQSVVVESEGNIQANRIRIDGDLSLWYVANKDGQLTMPIKVKAYGEGGNIIGES
;
A
#
# COMPACT_ATOMS: atom_id res chain seq x y z
N MET A 1 25.47 50.26 -17.49
CA MET A 1 25.57 48.78 -17.48
C MET A 1 25.56 48.17 -16.07
N LYS A 2 26.47 48.51 -15.14
CA LYS A 2 26.53 47.88 -13.80
C LYS A 2 25.22 47.95 -12.97
N LYS A 3 24.51 49.09 -13.01
CA LYS A 3 23.23 49.27 -12.30
C LYS A 3 22.08 48.41 -12.86
N MET A 4 22.12 48.11 -14.16
CA MET A 4 21.10 47.31 -14.84
C MET A 4 21.32 45.81 -14.57
N LEU A 5 22.59 45.38 -14.45
CA LEU A 5 22.93 44.00 -14.07
C LEU A 5 22.55 43.69 -12.62
N LEU A 6 22.72 44.66 -11.71
CA LEU A 6 22.34 44.51 -10.30
C LEU A 6 20.82 44.38 -10.12
N LEU A 7 20.04 45.15 -10.88
CA LEU A 7 18.58 45.09 -10.82
C LEU A 7 18.05 43.73 -11.32
N LEU A 8 18.66 43.19 -12.39
CA LEU A 8 18.33 41.86 -12.93
C LEU A 8 18.69 40.71 -11.98
N LEU A 9 19.78 40.84 -11.21
CA LEU A 9 20.15 39.85 -10.20
C LEU A 9 19.16 39.83 -9.03
N ILE A 10 18.73 41.02 -8.57
CA ILE A 10 17.77 41.15 -7.47
C ILE A 10 16.40 40.59 -7.88
N THR A 11 15.95 40.82 -9.11
CA THR A 11 14.69 40.25 -9.61
C THR A 11 14.76 38.74 -9.81
N MET A 12 15.90 38.18 -10.27
CA MET A 12 16.08 36.73 -10.32
C MET A 12 16.06 36.09 -8.92
N LEU A 13 16.75 36.68 -7.93
CA LEU A 13 16.73 36.18 -6.55
C LEU A 13 15.33 36.26 -5.92
N ALA A 14 14.55 37.30 -6.23
CA ALA A 14 13.18 37.43 -5.77
C ALA A 14 12.22 36.41 -6.43
N LEU A 15 12.48 36.02 -7.68
CA LEU A 15 11.70 34.98 -8.38
C LEU A 15 12.03 33.57 -7.88
N VAL A 16 13.26 33.30 -7.46
CA VAL A 16 13.67 32.00 -6.87
C VAL A 16 13.13 31.84 -5.45
N GLY A 17 12.98 32.94 -4.69
CA GLY A 17 12.54 32.90 -3.28
C GLY A 17 11.04 32.66 -3.02
N CYS A 18 10.22 32.61 -4.07
CA CYS A 18 8.75 32.51 -3.97
C CYS A 18 8.17 31.28 -4.66
N GLN A 19 8.90 30.17 -4.72
CA GLN A 19 8.25 28.88 -4.96
C GLN A 19 7.46 28.49 -3.71
N LYS A 20 6.14 28.75 -3.73
CA LYS A 20 5.22 28.22 -2.72
C LYS A 20 5.37 26.70 -2.75
N LYS A 21 5.94 26.09 -1.70
CA LYS A 21 5.86 24.64 -1.52
C LYS A 21 4.38 24.29 -1.45
N GLU A 22 3.92 23.47 -2.39
CA GLU A 22 2.55 22.98 -2.34
C GLU A 22 2.35 22.18 -1.04
N PRO A 23 1.17 22.27 -0.42
CA PRO A 23 0.88 21.49 0.78
C PRO A 23 0.88 20.00 0.43
N LEU A 24 1.54 19.19 1.26
CA LEU A 24 1.57 17.74 1.11
C LEU A 24 0.16 17.14 1.11
N THR A 25 -0.11 16.22 0.19
CA THR A 25 -1.34 15.43 0.16
C THR A 25 -1.37 14.44 1.33
N PHE A 26 -2.53 13.82 1.58
CA PHE A 26 -2.62 12.78 2.61
C PHE A 26 -1.69 11.60 2.31
N LYS A 27 -1.59 11.17 1.05
CA LYS A 27 -0.70 10.08 0.62
C LYS A 27 0.77 10.45 0.84
N ASP A 28 1.15 11.69 0.53
CA ASP A 28 2.52 12.15 0.80
C ASP A 28 2.85 12.12 2.30
N LYS A 29 1.88 12.50 3.15
CA LYS A 29 2.05 12.42 4.61
C LYS A 29 2.22 10.99 5.11
N LEU A 30 1.55 10.02 4.48
CA LEU A 30 1.74 8.61 4.81
C LEU A 30 3.16 8.16 4.42
N CYS A 31 3.68 8.54 3.25
CA CYS A 31 5.08 8.22 2.92
C CYS A 31 6.07 8.89 3.88
N VAL A 32 5.83 10.12 4.32
CA VAL A 32 6.66 10.77 5.37
C VAL A 32 6.61 10.02 6.71
N LEU A 33 5.47 9.41 7.03
CA LEU A 33 5.33 8.59 8.23
C LEU A 33 6.16 7.31 8.08
N VAL A 34 6.03 6.62 6.95
CA VAL A 34 6.76 5.38 6.64
C VAL A 34 8.27 5.61 6.51
N SER A 35 8.71 6.78 6.03
CA SER A 35 10.11 7.11 5.78
C SER A 35 11.02 7.08 7.02
N HIS A 36 10.46 7.00 8.22
CA HIS A 36 11.23 6.76 9.44
C HIS A 36 11.81 5.35 9.51
N ALA A 37 11.18 4.39 8.82
CA ALA A 37 11.58 3.00 8.76
C ALA A 37 12.05 2.60 7.34
N ASP A 38 11.48 3.20 6.29
CA ASP A 38 11.88 2.97 4.90
C ASP A 38 11.69 4.21 4.03
N GLU A 39 12.83 4.79 3.65
CA GLU A 39 12.91 5.99 2.82
C GLU A 39 12.49 5.75 1.36
N SER A 40 12.27 4.51 0.94
CA SER A 40 11.94 4.17 -0.44
C SER A 40 10.47 4.39 -0.84
N CYS A 41 9.58 4.73 0.10
CA CYS A 41 8.16 4.96 -0.17
C CYS A 41 7.95 5.98 -1.30
N GLN A 42 7.42 5.51 -2.44
CA GLN A 42 7.07 6.34 -3.59
C GLN A 42 5.59 6.74 -3.54
N ILE A 43 4.72 5.77 -3.26
CA ILE A 43 3.26 5.96 -3.31
C ILE A 43 2.61 5.25 -2.13
N ALA A 44 1.91 5.99 -1.27
CA ALA A 44 1.04 5.37 -0.27
C ALA A 44 -0.35 5.12 -0.86
N TYR A 45 -0.83 3.88 -0.76
CA TYR A 45 -2.13 3.45 -1.27
C TYR A 45 -3.24 3.61 -0.24
N HIS A 46 -2.98 3.18 0.99
CA HIS A 46 -4.00 3.06 2.02
C HIS A 46 -3.41 3.13 3.42
N PHE A 47 -4.20 3.65 4.35
CA PHE A 47 -3.98 3.57 5.78
C PHE A 47 -5.19 2.88 6.41
N ASP A 48 -4.94 1.76 7.07
CA ASP A 48 -5.95 1.08 7.89
C ASP A 48 -5.78 1.57 9.34
N ALA A 49 -6.85 2.15 9.90
CA ALA A 49 -6.85 2.64 11.27
C ALA A 49 -7.29 1.57 12.27
N GLU A 50 -8.04 0.56 11.82
CA GLU A 50 -8.47 -0.54 12.68
C GLU A 50 -7.28 -1.40 13.00
N VAL A 51 -6.47 -1.78 12.00
CA VAL A 51 -5.14 -2.37 12.18
C VAL A 51 -4.12 -1.36 11.70
N PRO A 52 -3.41 -0.61 12.59
CA PRO A 52 -2.55 0.50 12.19
C PRO A 52 -1.46 0.09 11.21
N LEU A 53 -1.73 0.18 9.91
CA LEU A 53 -0.79 -0.19 8.85
C LEU A 53 -0.96 0.71 7.63
N VAL A 54 0.10 0.78 6.83
CA VAL A 54 0.12 1.51 5.57
C VAL A 54 0.56 0.59 4.45
N PHE A 55 -0.26 0.47 3.40
CA PHE A 55 0.15 -0.15 2.14
C PHE A 55 0.79 0.90 1.25
N TYR A 56 1.96 0.60 0.70
CA TYR A 56 2.71 1.52 -0.15
C TYR A 56 3.53 0.80 -1.23
N GLU A 57 3.94 1.55 -2.24
CA GLU A 57 4.90 1.14 -3.26
C GLU A 57 6.28 1.71 -2.92
N ASN A 58 7.32 0.88 -2.98
CA ASN A 58 8.71 1.32 -2.88
C ASN A 58 9.32 1.69 -4.24
N ASP A 59 10.61 2.05 -4.28
CA ASP A 59 11.30 2.45 -5.51
C ASP A 59 11.56 1.28 -6.48
N GLN A 60 11.45 0.03 -6.03
CA GLN A 60 11.48 -1.17 -6.88
C GLN A 60 10.11 -1.55 -7.45
N LYS A 61 9.05 -0.79 -7.14
CA LYS A 61 7.66 -1.12 -7.47
C LYS A 61 7.15 -2.40 -6.80
N ASP A 62 7.63 -2.70 -5.61
CA ASP A 62 7.07 -3.78 -4.78
C ASP A 62 5.95 -3.24 -3.90
N LEU A 63 4.94 -4.08 -3.65
CA LEU A 63 3.91 -3.78 -2.66
C LEU A 63 4.47 -4.08 -1.27
N MET A 64 4.58 -3.02 -0.49
CA MET A 64 5.10 -3.04 0.88
C MET A 64 3.99 -2.68 1.87
N VAL A 65 4.18 -3.14 3.11
CA VAL A 65 3.29 -2.89 4.25
C VAL A 65 4.12 -2.41 5.43
N ALA A 66 3.85 -1.20 5.89
CA ALA A 66 4.41 -0.68 7.12
C ALA A 66 3.42 -0.90 8.26
N ILE A 67 3.81 -1.69 9.27
CA ILE A 67 3.05 -1.83 10.52
C ILE A 67 3.40 -0.65 11.41
N LEU A 68 2.38 0.06 11.87
CA LEU A 68 2.53 1.23 12.72
C LEU A 68 2.32 0.87 14.19
N ASN A 69 2.76 1.77 15.07
CA ASN A 69 2.38 1.71 16.47
C ASN A 69 0.87 1.93 16.67
N ASP A 70 0.36 1.64 17.88
CA ASP A 70 -1.05 1.83 18.24
C ASP A 70 -1.59 3.25 18.00
N ALA A 71 -0.71 4.26 18.07
CA ALA A 71 -1.07 5.64 17.79
C ALA A 71 -1.15 5.97 16.28
N GLY A 72 -0.76 5.04 15.41
CA GLY A 72 -0.76 5.20 13.95
C GLY A 72 0.15 6.31 13.46
N ASN A 73 1.22 6.64 14.18
CA ASN A 73 2.07 7.80 13.91
C ASN A 73 3.55 7.48 13.69
N LYS A 74 3.94 6.21 13.82
CA LYS A 74 5.31 5.76 13.62
C LYS A 74 5.31 4.34 13.05
N ALA A 75 6.03 4.13 11.96
CA ALA A 75 6.32 2.79 11.45
C ALA A 75 7.26 2.05 12.41
N LEU A 76 6.89 0.82 12.77
CA LEU A 76 7.64 -0.06 13.65
C LEU A 76 8.34 -1.16 12.87
N GLU A 77 7.68 -1.65 11.82
CA GLU A 77 8.13 -2.77 11.03
C GLU A 77 7.64 -2.65 9.60
N ILE A 78 8.38 -3.27 8.70
CA ILE A 78 8.07 -3.30 7.27
C ILE A 78 8.13 -4.75 6.80
N THR A 79 7.06 -5.16 6.15
CA THR A 79 6.93 -6.45 5.48
C THR A 79 6.40 -6.22 4.06
N GLY A 80 6.42 -7.22 3.20
CA GLY A 80 5.92 -7.07 1.84
C GLY A 80 5.97 -8.37 1.05
N ALA A 81 5.38 -8.35 -0.14
CA ALA A 81 5.55 -9.39 -1.14
C ALA A 81 6.41 -8.82 -2.28
N PRO A 82 7.71 -9.12 -2.29
CA PRO A 82 8.55 -8.80 -3.44
C PRO A 82 7.95 -9.39 -4.71
N GLN A 83 7.92 -8.61 -5.80
CA GLN A 83 7.49 -9.01 -7.13
C GLN A 83 5.99 -9.31 -7.29
N LEU A 84 5.12 -8.96 -6.34
CA LEU A 84 3.69 -9.23 -6.44
C LEU A 84 3.06 -8.59 -7.71
N PHE A 85 3.44 -7.35 -8.01
CA PHE A 85 2.98 -6.67 -9.23
C PHE A 85 3.44 -7.37 -10.51
N LYS A 86 4.65 -7.93 -10.52
CA LYS A 86 5.21 -8.64 -11.67
C LYS A 86 4.48 -9.95 -11.98
N GLN A 87 4.02 -10.68 -10.96
CA GLN A 87 3.27 -11.93 -11.15
C GLN A 87 1.94 -11.72 -11.89
N ILE A 88 1.27 -10.59 -11.63
CA ILE A 88 0.05 -10.21 -12.36
C ILE A 88 0.37 -9.82 -13.82
N GLU A 89 1.46 -9.07 -14.06
CA GLU A 89 1.89 -8.74 -15.42
C GLU A 89 2.16 -9.99 -16.29
N ASP A 90 2.60 -11.09 -15.67
CA ASP A 90 2.84 -12.38 -16.31
C ASP A 90 1.54 -13.20 -16.56
N GLY A 91 0.36 -12.67 -16.22
CA GLY A 91 -0.95 -13.19 -16.61
C GLY A 91 -1.69 -14.02 -15.56
N GLU A 92 -1.23 -14.01 -14.30
CA GLU A 92 -2.01 -14.57 -13.20
C GLU A 92 -3.18 -13.64 -12.86
N LEU A 93 -4.42 -14.14 -12.97
CA LEU A 93 -5.63 -13.34 -12.70
C LEU A 93 -5.79 -12.98 -11.21
N PHE A 94 -5.09 -13.71 -10.34
CA PHE A 94 -5.37 -13.74 -8.90
C PHE A 94 -4.21 -14.38 -8.14
N THR A 95 -3.59 -13.66 -7.21
CA THR A 95 -2.48 -14.16 -6.37
C THR A 95 -2.77 -13.95 -4.90
N TRP A 96 -2.34 -14.88 -4.03
CA TRP A 96 -2.55 -14.79 -2.57
C TRP A 96 -1.33 -15.22 -1.79
N HIS A 97 -1.08 -14.48 -0.72
CA HIS A 97 0.03 -14.66 0.18
C HIS A 97 -0.43 -14.49 1.62
N GLY A 98 0.11 -15.31 2.51
CA GLY A 98 0.13 -15.03 3.94
C GLY A 98 1.44 -14.33 4.27
N SER A 99 1.41 -13.27 5.09
CA SER A 99 2.63 -12.75 5.68
C SER A 99 3.18 -13.75 6.68
N GLU A 100 4.49 -13.73 6.85
CA GLU A 100 5.08 -14.31 8.05
C GLU A 100 4.60 -13.53 9.27
N VAL A 101 4.42 -14.23 10.39
CA VAL A 101 4.03 -13.61 11.66
C VAL A 101 5.20 -12.80 12.14
N THR A 102 4.98 -11.52 12.37
CA THR A 102 6.03 -10.63 12.85
C THR A 102 5.99 -10.41 14.35
N ASP A 103 7.08 -9.83 14.90
CA ASP A 103 7.19 -9.50 16.33
C ASP A 103 6.08 -8.55 16.80
N GLN A 104 5.48 -7.78 15.88
CA GLN A 104 4.37 -6.85 16.13
C GLN A 104 2.98 -7.53 16.14
N SER A 105 2.91 -8.86 16.07
CA SER A 105 1.66 -9.63 16.16
C SER A 105 0.60 -9.29 15.11
N VAL A 106 0.96 -8.68 13.97
CA VAL A 106 0.02 -8.52 12.85
C VAL A 106 0.35 -9.55 11.79
N ALA A 107 -0.64 -10.37 11.46
CA ALA A 107 -0.56 -11.27 10.32
C ALA A 107 -1.52 -10.81 9.23
N LEU A 108 -1.09 -10.93 7.97
CA LEU A 108 -1.82 -10.47 6.81
C LEU A 108 -2.07 -11.61 5.85
N ILE A 109 -3.28 -11.67 5.32
CA ILE A 109 -3.59 -12.42 4.10
C ILE A 109 -3.86 -11.37 3.05
N TYR A 110 -3.14 -11.39 1.94
CA TYR A 110 -3.27 -10.37 0.91
C TYR A 110 -2.97 -10.90 -0.48
N GLY A 111 -3.48 -10.18 -1.48
CA GLY A 111 -3.44 -10.61 -2.86
C GLY A 111 -3.81 -9.51 -3.83
N LEU A 112 -3.45 -9.69 -5.10
CA LEU A 112 -3.86 -8.79 -6.17
C LEU A 112 -4.90 -9.47 -7.06
N ALA A 113 -5.82 -8.66 -7.56
CA ALA A 113 -6.79 -9.08 -8.57
C ALA A 113 -7.19 -7.90 -9.46
N ASP A 114 -7.58 -8.20 -10.70
CA ASP A 114 -8.20 -7.22 -11.58
C ASP A 114 -9.65 -6.89 -11.14
N ASP A 115 -10.35 -6.09 -11.95
CA ASP A 115 -11.69 -5.62 -11.67
C ASP A 115 -12.79 -6.65 -11.96
N SER A 116 -12.45 -7.80 -12.58
CA SER A 116 -13.38 -8.91 -12.73
C SER A 116 -13.74 -9.52 -11.38
N VAL A 117 -12.84 -9.42 -10.39
CA VAL A 117 -13.10 -9.79 -9.00
C VAL A 117 -13.90 -8.70 -8.28
N GLN A 118 -15.13 -9.06 -7.89
CA GLN A 118 -16.06 -8.18 -7.19
C GLN A 118 -16.07 -8.40 -5.68
N SER A 119 -15.74 -9.61 -5.23
CA SER A 119 -15.62 -9.95 -3.81
C SER A 119 -14.59 -11.04 -3.60
N VAL A 120 -13.90 -10.98 -2.45
CA VAL A 120 -13.05 -12.06 -1.97
C VAL A 120 -13.41 -12.44 -0.54
N VAL A 121 -13.59 -13.74 -0.31
CA VAL A 121 -13.85 -14.32 1.02
C VAL A 121 -12.68 -15.19 1.43
N VAL A 122 -12.15 -14.94 2.63
CA VAL A 122 -11.12 -15.77 3.26
C VAL A 122 -11.83 -16.80 4.15
N GLU A 123 -12.02 -18.00 3.63
CA GLU A 123 -12.77 -19.08 4.29
C GLU A 123 -12.04 -19.61 5.52
N SER A 124 -10.71 -19.69 5.47
CA SER A 124 -9.88 -20.18 6.59
C SER A 124 -10.01 -19.31 7.84
N GLU A 125 -10.34 -18.03 7.69
CA GLU A 125 -10.50 -17.07 8.80
C GLU A 125 -11.97 -16.88 9.22
N GLY A 126 -12.84 -17.86 8.96
CA GLY A 126 -14.26 -17.78 9.35
C GLY A 126 -15.15 -17.05 8.34
N ASN A 127 -14.80 -17.14 7.05
CA ASN A 127 -15.52 -16.49 5.93
C ASN A 127 -15.51 -14.96 6.02
N ILE A 128 -14.36 -14.38 6.37
CA ILE A 128 -14.21 -12.93 6.41
C ILE A 128 -14.16 -12.38 4.98
N GLN A 129 -14.92 -11.32 4.75
CA GLN A 129 -14.85 -10.53 3.53
C GLN A 129 -13.57 -9.70 3.54
N ALA A 130 -12.71 -9.87 2.53
CA ALA A 130 -11.48 -9.09 2.42
C ALA A 130 -11.78 -7.63 2.07
N ASN A 131 -10.95 -6.73 2.63
CA ASN A 131 -10.92 -5.32 2.27
C ASN A 131 -10.34 -5.14 0.87
N ARG A 132 -10.80 -4.13 0.13
CA ARG A 132 -10.34 -3.81 -1.24
C ARG A 132 -9.75 -2.41 -1.31
N ILE A 133 -8.56 -2.30 -1.89
CA ILE A 133 -7.88 -1.03 -2.20
C ILE A 133 -7.60 -0.99 -3.69
N ARG A 134 -8.03 0.06 -4.39
CA ARG A 134 -7.66 0.25 -5.80
C ARG A 134 -6.26 0.86 -5.87
N ILE A 135 -5.35 0.21 -6.58
CA ILE A 135 -3.94 0.62 -6.70
C ILE A 135 -3.73 1.46 -7.96
N ASP A 136 -3.95 0.86 -9.13
CA ASP A 136 -3.79 1.51 -10.43
C ASP A 136 -4.62 0.80 -11.50
N GLY A 137 -5.11 1.54 -12.49
CA GLY A 137 -5.93 0.99 -13.57
C GLY A 137 -7.07 0.14 -13.00
N ASP A 138 -7.14 -1.12 -13.44
CA ASP A 138 -8.13 -2.11 -13.01
C ASP A 138 -7.63 -3.02 -11.89
N LEU A 139 -6.40 -2.80 -11.39
CA LEU A 139 -5.78 -3.60 -10.35
C LEU A 139 -6.22 -3.17 -8.95
N SER A 140 -6.57 -4.16 -8.14
CA SER A 140 -6.97 -4.00 -6.74
C SER A 140 -6.15 -4.91 -5.84
N LEU A 141 -5.70 -4.36 -4.72
CA LEU A 141 -5.22 -5.11 -3.57
C LEU A 141 -6.40 -5.54 -2.71
N TRP A 142 -6.40 -6.81 -2.36
CA TRP A 142 -7.32 -7.40 -1.41
C TRP A 142 -6.55 -7.86 -0.18
N TYR A 143 -7.09 -7.62 1.02
CA TYR A 143 -6.42 -8.05 2.24
C TYR A 143 -7.37 -8.32 3.42
N VAL A 144 -6.89 -9.13 4.35
CA VAL A 144 -7.40 -9.31 5.71
C VAL A 144 -6.22 -9.19 6.66
N ALA A 145 -6.39 -8.42 7.73
CA ALA A 145 -5.39 -8.23 8.76
C ALA A 145 -5.89 -8.83 10.09
N ASN A 146 -5.03 -9.59 10.76
CA ASN A 146 -5.29 -10.17 12.07
C ASN A 146 -4.27 -9.64 13.09
N LYS A 147 -4.76 -8.95 14.13
CA LYS A 147 -3.95 -8.41 15.24
C LYS A 147 -3.48 -9.45 16.26
N ASP A 148 -4.01 -10.66 16.19
CA ASP A 148 -3.60 -11.76 17.06
C ASP A 148 -2.38 -12.51 16.49
N GLY A 149 -1.91 -12.10 15.29
CA GLY A 149 -0.69 -12.60 14.68
C GLY A 149 -0.76 -14.06 14.24
N GLN A 150 -1.95 -14.66 14.19
CA GLN A 150 -2.12 -16.06 13.80
C GLN A 150 -2.97 -16.15 12.54
N LEU A 151 -2.47 -16.91 11.57
CA LEU A 151 -3.22 -17.29 10.37
C LEU A 151 -3.62 -18.76 10.47
N THR A 152 -4.84 -19.06 10.05
CA THR A 152 -5.34 -20.42 9.96
C THR A 152 -4.82 -21.05 8.67
N MET A 153 -3.94 -22.05 8.83
CA MET A 153 -3.33 -22.76 7.71
C MET A 153 -4.08 -24.08 7.38
N PRO A 154 -4.19 -24.47 6.10
CA PRO A 154 -3.82 -23.69 4.92
C PRO A 154 -4.79 -22.51 4.71
N ILE A 155 -4.27 -21.40 4.18
CA ILE A 155 -5.08 -20.25 3.76
C ILE A 155 -6.03 -20.73 2.66
N LYS A 156 -7.33 -20.45 2.83
CA LYS A 156 -8.37 -20.78 1.86
C LYS A 156 -9.10 -19.53 1.43
N VAL A 157 -9.11 -19.25 0.12
CA VAL A 157 -9.67 -18.01 -0.42
C VAL A 157 -10.59 -18.33 -1.60
N LYS A 158 -11.71 -17.63 -1.68
CA LYS A 158 -12.61 -17.64 -2.85
C LYS A 158 -12.81 -16.25 -3.39
N ALA A 159 -12.57 -16.10 -4.70
CA ALA A 159 -12.91 -14.91 -5.47
C ALA A 159 -14.22 -15.11 -6.22
N TYR A 160 -15.03 -14.06 -6.18
CA TYR A 160 -16.33 -13.99 -6.81
C TYR A 160 -16.35 -12.86 -7.83
N GLY A 161 -16.82 -13.17 -9.03
CA GLY A 161 -17.05 -12.21 -10.10
C GLY A 161 -18.47 -11.65 -10.09
N GLU A 162 -18.84 -11.03 -11.21
CA GLU A 162 -20.19 -10.52 -11.41
C GLU A 162 -21.25 -11.63 -11.25
N GLY A 163 -22.36 -11.30 -10.60
CA GLY A 163 -23.44 -12.26 -10.32
C GLY A 163 -23.13 -13.26 -9.21
N GLY A 164 -21.98 -13.14 -8.52
CA GLY A 164 -21.60 -14.03 -7.41
C GLY A 164 -21.05 -15.38 -7.85
N ASN A 165 -20.65 -15.51 -9.12
CA ASN A 165 -20.01 -16.72 -9.63
C ASN A 165 -18.58 -16.82 -9.10
N ILE A 166 -18.13 -18.03 -8.73
CA ILE A 166 -16.74 -18.26 -8.34
C ILE A 166 -15.87 -18.16 -9.59
N ILE A 167 -14.83 -17.33 -9.54
CA ILE A 167 -13.86 -17.14 -10.63
C ILE A 167 -12.43 -17.51 -10.24
N GLY A 168 -12.17 -17.77 -8.95
CA GLY A 168 -10.88 -18.26 -8.46
C GLY A 168 -10.99 -18.83 -7.06
N GLU A 169 -10.15 -19.82 -6.75
CA GLU A 169 -10.01 -20.41 -5.41
C GLU A 169 -8.56 -20.84 -5.15
N SER A 170 -8.15 -20.80 -3.89
CA SER A 170 -6.87 -21.32 -3.39
C SER A 170 -7.04 -21.99 -2.04
#